data_AF-Q8IRB6-F1
#
_entry.id   AF-Q8IRB6-F1
#
_cell.length_a   1.000
_cell.length_b   1.000
_cell.length_c   1.000
_cell.angle_alpha   90.00
_cell.angle_beta   90.00
_cell.angle_gamma   90.00
#
_symmetry.space_group_name_H-M   'P 1'
#
loop_
_entity.id
_entity.type
_entity.pdbx_description
1 polymer ?
#
loop_
_entity_poly.entity_id
_entity_poly.type
_entity_poly.pdbx_seq_one_letter_code
_entity_poly.pdbx_strand_id
1 'polypeptide(L)'
;MKSTRTALGVALLLALVSQLAAHSSDDLVYGYECRSGYCQKVELSEENYVKAISLPVCRLFCGSSIGTLWPKPTGTVRLDTLMRQVDISFIDFNFNGIARQQKLWRAVEDRFMNMLEAQIPDRKVLARGGYRMSVNINTPDEPTPARLTLDTDESYTLDIDTDASGHVLANITASNFFGARHGLETLAQLIVYDDIRREVQVTANATINDAPVYKWRGLLLDTSRNYYSVKSIKRTLEGMALVKLNTFHWHITDSHSFPLEVKKRPELHKLGAYSQRQVYTRRDVAEVVEYGRVRGIRVMPEFDAPAHVGEGWQHKNMTACFNAQPWKSFCVEPPCGQLDPTVNEMYDVLEDIYGTMFDQFNPDIFHMGGDEVSTSCWNSSQPIQQWMKKQGWGLETADFMRLWGHFQTEALGRVDKVANGTHTPIILWTSGLTEEPFIDEYLNPERYIIQIWTTGVDPKVKKILERGYKIIVSNYDALYLDCGGAGWVTDGNNWCSPYIGWQKVYDNSLKSIAGDYEHHVLGAEGAIWSEQIDEHTLDNRFWPRASALAERLWSNPAEGWRQAESRLLLHRQRLVDNGLGAEAMQPQWCLQNEHECPIDAYDAQV
;
A
#
# COMPACT_ATOMS: atom_id res chain seq x y z
N MET A 1 6.82 -27.77 92.54
CA MET A 1 5.70 -28.74 92.42
C MET A 1 5.57 -29.08 90.94
N LYS A 2 6.04 -30.26 90.52
CA LYS A 2 5.21 -31.40 90.04
C LYS A 2 4.21 -30.95 88.97
N SER A 3 4.51 -31.16 87.68
CA SER A 3 4.33 -32.42 86.93
C SER A 3 2.94 -32.51 86.30
N THR A 4 2.88 -32.46 84.96
CA THR A 4 2.19 -33.48 84.14
C THR A 4 2.57 -33.32 82.67
N ARG A 5 3.17 -34.38 82.11
CA ARG A 5 3.27 -34.69 80.68
C ARG A 5 2.13 -35.65 80.33
N THR A 6 1.53 -35.49 79.14
CA THR A 6 0.98 -36.50 78.18
C THR A 6 -0.06 -35.77 77.30
N ALA A 7 -0.25 -35.99 76.00
CA ALA A 7 0.42 -36.78 74.95
C ALA A 7 -0.15 -36.32 73.58
N LEU A 8 0.64 -36.58 72.53
CA LEU A 8 0.35 -36.74 71.09
C LEU A 8 -1.02 -36.32 70.50
N GLY A 9 -0.95 -35.60 69.38
CA GLY A 9 -2.01 -35.53 68.36
C GLY A 9 -1.53 -34.77 67.11
N VAL A 10 -1.31 -35.50 66.02
CA VAL A 10 -0.87 -35.04 64.69
C VAL A 10 -1.97 -34.22 64.01
N ALA A 11 -1.62 -33.06 63.43
CA ALA A 11 -2.27 -32.53 62.23
C ALA A 11 -1.40 -31.45 61.56
N LEU A 12 -0.58 -31.86 60.60
CA LEU A 12 -0.24 -31.05 59.43
C LEU A 12 -1.53 -30.82 58.65
N LEU A 13 -1.87 -29.58 58.31
CA LEU A 13 -2.37 -29.10 57.00
C LEU A 13 -3.06 -27.74 57.16
N LEU A 14 -2.93 -26.92 56.11
CA LEU A 14 -3.62 -25.64 55.85
C LEU A 14 -2.98 -24.36 56.42
N ALA A 15 -1.84 -24.01 55.82
CA ALA A 15 -1.44 -22.61 55.68
C ALA A 15 -0.93 -22.40 54.24
N LEU A 16 -1.85 -22.39 53.27
CA LEU A 16 -1.52 -22.07 51.87
C LEU A 16 -2.75 -21.61 51.09
N VAL A 17 -3.48 -20.63 51.61
CA VAL A 17 -4.39 -19.80 50.80
C VAL A 17 -4.36 -18.40 51.38
N SER A 18 -3.98 -17.44 50.53
CA SER A 18 -4.09 -15.97 50.66
C SER A 18 -2.76 -15.21 50.50
N GLN A 19 -2.07 -15.46 49.39
CA GLN A 19 -1.31 -14.42 48.72
C GLN A 19 -1.87 -14.28 47.30
N LEU A 20 -3.14 -13.89 47.22
CA LEU A 20 -3.58 -13.05 46.12
C LEU A 20 -2.75 -11.77 46.27
N ALA A 21 -1.77 -11.61 45.39
CA ALA A 21 -1.11 -10.33 45.22
C ALA A 21 -2.24 -9.30 45.03
N ALA A 22 -2.32 -8.34 45.94
CA ALA A 22 -3.15 -7.17 45.81
C ALA A 22 -2.78 -6.51 44.48
N HIS A 23 -3.56 -6.81 43.44
CA HIS A 23 -3.56 -6.05 42.20
C HIS A 23 -3.98 -4.65 42.61
N SER A 24 -3.20 -3.63 42.26
CA SER A 24 -3.69 -2.26 42.40
C SER A 24 -4.97 -2.16 41.58
N SER A 25 -6.10 -2.07 42.27
CA SER A 25 -7.47 -2.00 41.75
C SER A 25 -7.78 -0.72 40.95
N ASP A 26 -6.75 0.00 40.49
CA ASP A 26 -6.89 1.38 39.99
C ASP A 26 -6.87 1.52 38.46
N ASP A 27 -6.55 0.50 37.67
CA ASP A 27 -6.22 0.76 36.25
C ASP A 27 -7.26 0.31 35.20
N LEU A 28 -8.16 -0.66 35.46
CA LEU A 28 -9.09 -1.17 34.43
C LEU A 28 -10.50 -1.46 34.98
N VAL A 29 -11.44 -0.60 34.60
CA VAL A 29 -12.86 -0.65 35.02
C VAL A 29 -13.72 -1.51 34.09
N TYR A 30 -13.26 -1.75 32.85
CA TYR A 30 -14.08 -2.38 31.82
C TYR A 30 -13.36 -3.53 31.13
N GLY A 31 -14.13 -4.55 30.76
CA GLY A 31 -13.75 -5.61 29.83
C GLY A 31 -14.84 -5.82 28.79
N TYR A 32 -14.77 -6.93 28.08
CA TYR A 32 -15.69 -7.25 26.99
C TYR A 32 -16.31 -8.63 27.13
N GLU A 33 -17.54 -8.77 26.63
CA GLU A 33 -18.21 -10.05 26.44
C GLU A 33 -18.75 -10.14 25.02
N CYS A 34 -18.57 -11.30 24.39
CA CYS A 34 -19.18 -11.55 23.09
C CYS A 34 -20.67 -11.87 23.26
N ARG A 35 -21.56 -10.98 22.81
CA ARG A 35 -23.01 -11.19 22.85
C ARG A 35 -23.61 -10.95 21.47
N SER A 36 -24.35 -11.94 20.97
CA SER A 36 -24.98 -11.90 19.63
C SER A 36 -24.01 -11.58 18.48
N GLY A 37 -22.74 -11.99 18.61
CA GLY A 37 -21.71 -11.73 17.61
C GLY A 37 -21.03 -10.36 17.71
N TYR A 38 -21.32 -9.57 18.76
CA TYR A 38 -20.71 -8.26 18.99
C TYR A 38 -19.97 -8.18 20.33
N CYS A 39 -18.88 -7.43 20.36
CA CYS A 39 -18.13 -7.16 21.58
C CYS A 39 -18.81 -6.07 22.42
N GLN A 40 -19.50 -6.48 23.47
CA GLN A 40 -20.17 -5.58 24.40
C GLN A 40 -19.25 -5.22 25.56
N LYS A 41 -19.10 -3.92 25.82
CA LYS A 41 -18.34 -3.40 26.96
C LYS A 41 -19.11 -3.67 28.25
N VAL A 42 -18.45 -4.26 29.23
CA VAL A 42 -19.02 -4.59 30.55
C VAL A 42 -18.14 -4.06 31.66
N GLU A 43 -18.75 -3.61 32.76
CA GLU A 43 -18.03 -3.22 33.96
C GLU A 43 -17.47 -4.47 34.67
N LEU A 44 -16.22 -4.39 35.10
CA LEU A 44 -15.55 -5.49 35.78
C LEU A 44 -15.90 -5.49 37.26
N SER A 45 -16.19 -6.68 37.79
CA SER A 45 -16.39 -6.98 39.20
C SER A 45 -15.52 -8.16 39.60
N GLU A 46 -15.35 -8.38 40.90
CA GLU A 46 -14.62 -9.56 41.41
C GLU A 46 -15.18 -10.88 40.85
N GLU A 47 -16.48 -10.93 40.55
CA GLU A 47 -17.16 -12.13 40.07
C GLU A 47 -16.91 -12.42 38.58
N ASN A 48 -16.80 -11.38 37.74
CA ASN A 48 -16.66 -11.54 36.29
C ASN A 48 -15.21 -11.36 35.79
N TYR A 49 -14.30 -10.83 36.62
CA TYR A 49 -12.92 -10.53 36.24
C TYR A 49 -12.17 -11.75 35.64
N VAL A 50 -12.39 -12.94 36.21
CA VAL A 50 -11.75 -14.18 35.73
C VAL A 50 -12.12 -14.50 34.28
N LYS A 51 -13.32 -14.11 33.83
CA LYS A 51 -13.83 -14.31 32.47
C LYS A 51 -13.64 -13.09 31.57
N ALA A 52 -13.13 -11.98 32.11
CA ALA A 52 -12.94 -10.75 31.36
C ALA A 52 -11.99 -10.98 30.19
N ILE A 53 -12.32 -10.41 29.03
CA ILE A 53 -11.44 -10.38 27.86
C ILE A 53 -11.27 -8.94 27.40
N SER A 54 -10.08 -8.62 26.91
CA SER A 54 -9.80 -7.31 26.32
C SER A 54 -10.54 -7.11 25.01
N LEU A 55 -10.59 -5.87 24.53
CA LEU A 55 -11.20 -5.56 23.23
C LEU A 55 -10.51 -6.33 22.08
N PRO A 56 -9.16 -6.35 21.95
CA PRO A 56 -8.50 -7.10 20.89
C PRO A 56 -8.82 -8.59 20.91
N VAL A 57 -8.86 -9.21 22.10
CA VAL A 57 -9.19 -10.64 22.25
C VAL A 57 -10.65 -10.90 21.88
N CYS A 58 -11.58 -10.07 22.35
CA CYS A 58 -12.99 -10.20 21.97
C CYS A 58 -13.19 -10.10 20.46
N ARG A 59 -12.59 -9.08 19.82
CA ARG A 59 -12.73 -8.82 18.38
C ARG A 59 -12.15 -9.95 17.52
N LEU A 60 -11.17 -10.68 18.02
CA LEU A 60 -10.55 -11.80 17.30
C LEU A 60 -11.49 -12.99 17.08
N PHE A 61 -12.51 -13.18 17.93
CA PHE A 61 -13.38 -14.37 17.86
C PHE A 61 -14.88 -14.08 17.85
N CYS A 62 -15.30 -12.87 18.24
CA CYS A 62 -16.71 -12.57 18.34
C CYS A 62 -17.34 -12.32 16.97
N GLY A 63 -18.32 -13.15 16.59
CA GLY A 63 -19.14 -12.96 15.38
C GLY A 63 -18.43 -13.12 14.03
N SER A 64 -17.12 -13.37 14.02
CA SER A 64 -16.29 -13.43 12.81
C SER A 64 -15.50 -14.74 12.77
N SER A 65 -15.61 -15.48 11.67
CA SER A 65 -14.79 -16.68 11.41
C SER A 65 -13.35 -16.35 11.01
N ILE A 66 -13.08 -15.10 10.65
CA ILE A 66 -11.76 -14.61 10.22
C ILE A 66 -11.10 -13.70 11.26
N GLY A 67 -11.77 -13.48 12.39
CA GLY A 67 -11.35 -12.55 13.43
C GLY A 67 -11.11 -11.13 12.93
N THR A 68 -9.95 -10.59 13.26
CA THR A 68 -9.53 -9.20 13.00
C THR A 68 -8.57 -9.05 11.82
N LEU A 69 -8.45 -10.10 10.99
CA LEU A 69 -7.51 -10.11 9.88
C LEU A 69 -7.87 -9.03 8.85
N TRP A 70 -6.85 -8.31 8.42
CA TRP A 70 -6.89 -7.31 7.36
C TRP A 70 -5.62 -7.38 6.49
N PRO A 71 -5.73 -7.65 5.19
CA PRO A 71 -6.92 -8.10 4.48
C PRO A 71 -7.49 -9.43 4.97
N LYS A 72 -8.79 -9.65 4.71
CA LYS A 72 -9.49 -10.94 4.83
C LYS A 72 -8.78 -12.02 3.98
N PRO A 73 -8.38 -13.17 4.53
CA PRO A 73 -7.81 -14.23 3.69
C PRO A 73 -8.81 -14.76 2.65
N THR A 74 -8.30 -15.21 1.50
CA THR A 74 -9.14 -15.74 0.40
C THR A 74 -9.49 -17.22 0.57
N GLY A 75 -8.65 -17.99 1.24
CA GLY A 75 -8.82 -19.42 1.42
C GLY A 75 -9.44 -19.81 2.77
N THR A 76 -9.04 -20.98 3.27
CA THR A 76 -9.52 -21.49 4.56
C THR A 76 -9.00 -20.62 5.69
N VAL A 77 -9.87 -20.27 6.63
CA VAL A 77 -9.50 -19.67 7.92
C VAL A 77 -10.19 -20.46 9.03
N ARG A 78 -9.39 -20.98 9.95
CA ARG A 78 -9.86 -21.62 11.19
C ARG A 78 -9.03 -21.07 12.33
N LEU A 79 -9.69 -20.46 13.31
CA LEU A 79 -9.05 -19.90 14.49
C LEU A 79 -9.66 -20.56 15.73
N ASP A 80 -8.81 -21.06 16.62
CA ASP A 80 -9.24 -21.53 17.94
C ASP A 80 -9.49 -20.32 18.86
N THR A 81 -10.54 -20.41 19.67
CA THR A 81 -10.91 -19.36 20.64
C THR A 81 -10.02 -19.36 21.88
N LEU A 82 -9.25 -20.43 22.09
CA LEU A 82 -8.27 -20.49 23.16
C LEU A 82 -7.07 -19.61 22.83
N MET A 83 -6.75 -18.68 23.72
CA MET A 83 -5.56 -17.84 23.65
C MET A 83 -4.42 -18.39 24.51
N ARG A 84 -3.18 -18.16 24.08
CA ARG A 84 -1.96 -18.54 24.77
C ARG A 84 -1.08 -17.32 24.99
N GLN A 85 -0.69 -17.09 26.24
CA GLN A 85 0.33 -16.10 26.57
C GLN A 85 1.67 -16.54 25.96
N VAL A 86 2.33 -15.63 25.25
CA VAL A 86 3.66 -15.83 24.66
C VAL A 86 4.64 -14.85 25.33
N ASP A 87 5.82 -15.34 25.68
CA ASP A 87 6.91 -14.46 26.11
C ASP A 87 7.64 -13.95 24.87
N ILE A 88 7.54 -12.64 24.62
CA ILE A 88 8.16 -11.97 23.46
C ILE A 88 9.69 -12.11 23.42
N SER A 89 10.32 -12.41 24.57
CA SER A 89 11.77 -12.66 24.67
C SER A 89 12.16 -14.06 24.20
N PHE A 90 11.18 -14.96 24.04
CA PHE A 90 11.33 -16.35 23.64
C PHE A 90 10.55 -16.67 22.37
N ILE A 91 10.51 -15.72 21.42
CA ILE A 91 10.07 -15.95 20.05
C ILE A 91 11.31 -16.22 19.20
N ASP A 92 11.45 -17.44 18.69
CA ASP A 92 12.59 -17.86 17.89
C ASP A 92 12.19 -18.06 16.43
N PHE A 93 12.97 -17.49 15.51
CA PHE A 93 12.81 -17.69 14.07
C PHE A 93 13.73 -18.80 13.56
N ASN A 94 13.13 -19.81 12.93
CA ASN A 94 13.83 -20.91 12.31
C ASN A 94 13.80 -20.77 10.79
N PHE A 95 14.89 -20.22 10.25
CA PHE A 95 15.14 -20.08 8.82
C PHE A 95 15.89 -21.29 8.25
N ASN A 96 15.44 -22.50 8.57
CA ASN A 96 16.14 -23.73 8.21
C ASN A 96 16.21 -23.91 6.69
N GLY A 97 17.43 -24.05 6.16
CA GLY A 97 17.66 -24.32 4.75
C GLY A 97 17.80 -23.07 3.87
N ILE A 98 17.47 -21.87 4.34
CA ILE A 98 17.44 -20.61 3.55
C ILE A 98 18.64 -19.67 3.84
N ALA A 99 19.85 -20.21 3.73
CA ALA A 99 21.07 -19.52 4.15
C ALA A 99 21.50 -18.38 3.22
N ARG A 100 21.14 -18.43 1.93
CA ARG A 100 21.65 -17.47 0.93
C ARG A 100 21.05 -16.07 1.07
N GLN A 101 19.88 -15.95 1.68
CA GLN A 101 19.16 -14.68 1.86
C GLN A 101 19.08 -14.24 3.33
N GLN A 102 20.06 -14.61 4.17
CA GLN A 102 20.02 -14.37 5.61
C GLN A 102 19.85 -12.88 5.99
N LYS A 103 20.44 -11.94 5.24
CA LYS A 103 20.26 -10.50 5.51
C LYS A 103 18.81 -10.05 5.33
N LEU A 104 18.14 -10.57 4.30
CA LEU A 104 16.75 -10.26 4.00
C LEU A 104 15.85 -10.84 5.10
N TRP A 105 16.06 -12.08 5.49
CA TRP A 105 15.29 -12.74 6.55
C TRP A 105 15.45 -12.08 7.92
N ARG A 106 16.67 -11.66 8.29
CA ARG A 106 16.89 -10.88 9.51
C ARG A 106 16.14 -9.55 9.50
N ALA A 107 16.13 -8.84 8.37
CA ALA A 107 15.39 -7.59 8.27
C ALA A 107 13.87 -7.80 8.41
N VAL A 108 13.36 -8.95 7.95
CA VAL A 108 11.95 -9.34 8.14
C VAL A 108 11.65 -9.72 9.60
N GLU A 109 12.56 -10.46 10.26
CA GLU A 109 12.47 -10.78 11.68
C GLU A 109 12.44 -9.51 12.54
N ASP A 110 13.40 -8.60 12.35
CA ASP A 110 13.46 -7.31 13.05
C ASP A 110 12.14 -6.54 12.89
N ARG A 111 11.60 -6.53 11.68
CA ARG A 111 10.34 -5.87 11.37
C ARG A 111 9.16 -6.52 12.09
N PHE A 112 9.05 -7.85 12.06
CA PHE A 112 7.99 -8.57 12.76
C PHE A 112 8.02 -8.28 14.26
N MET A 113 9.22 -8.29 14.87
CA MET A 113 9.36 -7.98 16.30
C MET A 113 8.96 -6.53 16.61
N ASN A 114 9.34 -5.57 15.76
CA ASN A 114 8.90 -4.18 15.89
C ASN A 114 7.36 -4.04 15.83
N MET A 115 6.68 -4.80 14.97
CA MET A 115 5.22 -4.79 14.89
C MET A 115 4.55 -5.31 16.16
N LEU A 116 5.14 -6.32 16.82
CA LEU A 116 4.64 -6.82 18.10
C LEU A 116 4.89 -5.81 19.23
N GLU A 117 6.09 -5.21 19.24
CA GLU A 117 6.46 -4.20 20.24
C GLU A 117 5.58 -2.95 20.15
N ALA A 118 5.19 -2.54 18.93
CA ALA A 118 4.33 -1.39 18.68
C ALA A 118 2.96 -1.48 19.39
N GLN A 119 2.45 -2.69 19.62
CA GLN A 119 1.16 -2.90 20.30
C GLN A 119 1.27 -2.81 21.84
N ILE A 120 2.48 -2.79 22.39
CA ILE A 120 2.74 -2.88 23.83
C ILE A 120 3.04 -1.48 24.38
N PRO A 121 2.20 -0.91 25.27
CA PRO A 121 2.42 0.45 25.77
C PRO A 121 3.74 0.63 26.54
N ASP A 122 4.08 -0.33 27.40
CA ASP A 122 5.36 -0.38 28.12
C ASP A 122 5.73 -1.84 28.41
N ARG A 123 6.94 -2.28 28.03
CA ARG A 123 7.44 -3.63 28.32
C ARG A 123 7.49 -3.94 29.81
N LYS A 124 7.64 -2.93 30.68
CA LYS A 124 7.70 -3.12 32.13
C LYS A 124 6.37 -3.52 32.73
N VAL A 125 5.25 -3.26 32.04
CA VAL A 125 3.93 -3.62 32.54
C VAL A 125 3.50 -5.04 32.16
N LEU A 126 4.27 -5.72 31.29
CA LEU A 126 3.96 -7.09 30.88
C LEU A 126 3.95 -8.05 32.08
N ALA A 127 2.91 -8.88 32.14
CA ALA A 127 2.83 -9.99 33.06
C ALA A 127 4.00 -10.96 32.82
N ARG A 128 4.57 -11.47 33.91
CA ARG A 128 5.64 -12.48 33.84
C ARG A 128 5.07 -13.82 33.38
N GLY A 129 5.87 -14.59 32.67
CA GLY A 129 5.47 -15.90 32.14
C GLY A 129 5.17 -15.82 30.66
N GLY A 130 4.44 -16.83 30.16
CA GLY A 130 4.24 -17.06 28.75
C GLY A 130 5.04 -18.24 28.22
N TYR A 131 4.54 -18.83 27.16
CA TYR A 131 5.18 -19.95 26.49
C TYR A 131 6.19 -19.46 25.45
N ARG A 132 7.16 -20.32 25.17
CA ARG A 132 8.04 -20.16 24.01
C ARG A 132 7.21 -20.25 22.73
N MET A 133 7.61 -19.50 21.71
CA MET A 133 7.05 -19.61 20.36
C MET A 133 8.17 -19.85 19.35
N SER A 134 8.00 -20.82 18.46
CA SER A 134 8.89 -21.00 17.30
C SER A 134 8.16 -20.64 16.02
N VAL A 135 8.75 -19.74 15.24
CA VAL A 135 8.27 -19.36 13.91
C VAL A 135 9.14 -20.08 12.88
N ASN A 136 8.57 -21.09 12.21
CA ASN A 136 9.25 -21.88 11.21
C ASN A 136 8.85 -21.40 9.81
N ILE A 137 9.85 -21.03 9.01
CA ILE A 137 9.63 -20.60 7.62
C ILE A 137 10.06 -21.70 6.66
N ASN A 138 9.09 -22.26 5.93
CA ASN A 138 9.29 -23.33 4.96
C ASN A 138 9.16 -22.77 3.54
N THR A 139 10.29 -22.39 2.94
CA THR A 139 10.36 -21.86 1.57
C THR A 139 11.70 -22.25 0.91
N PRO A 140 11.78 -22.35 -0.43
CA PRO A 140 13.04 -22.69 -1.11
C PRO A 140 14.17 -21.68 -0.86
N ASP A 141 15.42 -22.17 -0.84
CA ASP A 141 16.63 -21.32 -0.77
C ASP A 141 17.04 -20.86 -2.17
N GLU A 142 16.37 -19.81 -2.62
CA GLU A 142 16.60 -19.25 -3.95
C GLU A 142 18.05 -18.71 -4.08
N PRO A 143 18.76 -19.02 -5.19
CA PRO A 143 20.16 -18.61 -5.40
C PRO A 143 20.32 -17.11 -5.65
N THR A 144 19.27 -16.47 -6.18
CA THR A 144 19.25 -15.05 -6.51
C THR A 144 18.47 -14.25 -5.46
N PRO A 145 18.83 -12.97 -5.22
CA PRO A 145 18.04 -12.10 -4.37
C PRO A 145 16.56 -12.09 -4.79
N ALA A 146 15.65 -12.21 -3.83
CA ALA A 146 14.21 -12.15 -4.10
C ALA A 146 13.85 -10.86 -4.85
N ARG A 147 13.20 -11.01 -6.01
CA ARG A 147 12.70 -9.92 -6.85
C ARG A 147 11.22 -10.15 -7.11
N LEU A 148 10.39 -9.16 -6.77
CA LEU A 148 8.97 -9.20 -7.03
C LEU A 148 8.73 -8.84 -8.51
N THR A 149 8.01 -9.67 -9.24
CA THR A 149 7.59 -9.47 -10.62
C THR A 149 6.08 -9.67 -10.76
N LEU A 150 5.46 -9.20 -11.84
CA LEU A 150 4.00 -9.34 -12.05
C LEU A 150 3.49 -10.78 -11.84
N ASP A 151 4.30 -11.78 -12.18
CA ASP A 151 3.93 -13.21 -12.10
C ASP A 151 4.46 -13.92 -10.84
N THR A 152 4.97 -13.18 -9.86
CA THR A 152 5.39 -13.77 -8.59
C THR A 152 4.19 -14.35 -7.85
N ASP A 153 4.32 -15.61 -7.42
CA ASP A 153 3.33 -16.26 -6.56
C ASP A 153 3.43 -15.71 -5.14
N GLU A 154 2.34 -15.10 -4.66
CA GLU A 154 2.28 -14.48 -3.33
C GLU A 154 1.46 -15.31 -2.34
N SER A 155 1.15 -16.57 -2.67
CA SER A 155 0.40 -17.49 -1.82
C SER A 155 1.21 -18.01 -0.64
N TYR A 156 0.51 -18.33 0.45
CA TYR A 156 1.09 -18.98 1.63
C TYR A 156 0.06 -19.81 2.40
N THR A 157 0.58 -20.70 3.25
CA THR A 157 -0.18 -21.31 4.34
C THR A 157 0.44 -20.92 5.67
N LEU A 158 -0.40 -20.74 6.69
CA LEU A 158 0.00 -20.49 8.07
C LEU A 158 -0.76 -21.46 8.98
N ASP A 159 -0.02 -22.31 9.68
CA ASP A 159 -0.54 -23.20 10.70
C ASP A 159 0.08 -22.84 12.06
N ILE A 160 -0.76 -22.66 13.07
CA ILE A 160 -0.35 -22.48 14.46
C ILE A 160 -0.84 -23.71 15.22
N ASP A 161 0.05 -24.35 15.96
CA ASP A 161 -0.25 -25.47 16.84
C ASP A 161 0.37 -25.24 18.21
N THR A 162 -0.28 -25.71 19.27
CA THR A 162 0.28 -25.73 20.62
C THR A 162 0.52 -27.16 21.09
N ASP A 163 1.74 -27.49 21.48
CA ASP A 163 2.06 -28.83 21.98
C ASP A 163 1.60 -29.06 23.43
N ALA A 164 1.77 -30.28 23.93
CA ALA A 164 1.37 -30.65 25.29
C ALA A 164 2.14 -29.91 26.41
N SER A 165 3.31 -29.33 26.10
CA SER A 165 4.09 -28.49 27.02
C SER A 165 3.65 -27.02 27.00
N GLY A 166 2.80 -26.65 26.03
CA GLY A 166 2.34 -25.28 25.78
C GLY A 166 3.22 -24.50 24.82
N HIS A 167 4.27 -25.11 24.25
CA HIS A 167 5.10 -24.47 23.22
C HIS A 167 4.25 -24.23 21.97
N VAL A 168 4.20 -22.97 21.53
CA VAL A 168 3.51 -22.56 20.29
C VAL A 168 4.44 -22.72 19.09
N LEU A 169 3.97 -23.44 18.06
CA LEU A 169 4.66 -23.63 16.79
C LEU A 169 3.86 -22.93 15.69
N ALA A 170 4.43 -21.91 15.07
CA ALA A 170 3.86 -21.24 13.90
C ALA A 170 4.64 -21.65 12.65
N ASN A 171 4.02 -22.42 11.76
CA ASN A 171 4.59 -22.90 10.51
C ASN A 171 4.04 -22.08 9.34
N ILE A 172 4.91 -21.38 8.63
CA ILE A 172 4.56 -20.66 7.40
C ILE A 172 5.19 -21.37 6.22
N THR A 173 4.37 -21.76 5.25
CA THR A 173 4.84 -22.42 4.01
C THR A 173 4.48 -21.58 2.81
N ALA A 174 5.44 -21.33 1.93
CA ALA A 174 5.23 -20.56 0.70
C ALA A 174 6.24 -20.95 -0.39
N SER A 175 5.87 -20.72 -1.65
CA SER A 175 6.71 -21.03 -2.81
C SER A 175 7.95 -20.13 -2.92
N ASN A 176 7.95 -18.98 -2.25
CA ASN A 176 9.07 -18.03 -2.23
C ASN A 176 9.00 -17.08 -1.02
N PHE A 177 9.98 -16.17 -0.95
CA PHE A 177 10.11 -15.13 0.07
C PHE A 177 8.84 -14.29 0.25
N PHE A 178 8.17 -13.87 -0.82
CA PHE A 178 7.08 -12.89 -0.76
C PHE A 178 5.81 -13.49 -0.15
N GLY A 179 5.44 -14.71 -0.53
CA GLY A 179 4.35 -15.44 0.12
C GLY A 179 4.63 -15.66 1.61
N ALA A 180 5.84 -16.10 1.98
CA ALA A 180 6.21 -16.31 3.37
C ALA A 180 6.19 -15.01 4.20
N ARG A 181 6.62 -13.89 3.60
CA ARG A 181 6.52 -12.56 4.22
C ARG A 181 5.07 -12.16 4.49
N HIS A 182 4.15 -12.42 3.55
CA HIS A 182 2.72 -12.17 3.77
C HIS A 182 2.14 -13.05 4.89
N GLY A 183 2.61 -14.29 5.01
CA GLY A 183 2.27 -15.18 6.12
C GLY A 183 2.71 -14.62 7.47
N LEU A 184 3.88 -13.98 7.54
CA LEU A 184 4.35 -13.31 8.76
C LEU A 184 3.48 -12.10 9.13
N GLU A 185 2.99 -11.34 8.15
CA GLU A 185 2.05 -10.24 8.44
C GLU A 185 0.74 -10.74 9.02
N THR A 186 0.23 -11.85 8.49
CA THR A 186 -0.98 -12.47 9.00
C THR A 186 -0.76 -13.03 10.40
N LEU A 187 0.40 -13.67 10.65
CA LEU A 187 0.77 -14.15 11.99
C LEU A 187 0.81 -13.02 13.01
N ALA A 188 1.43 -11.88 12.66
CA ALA A 188 1.50 -10.72 13.56
C ALA A 188 0.13 -10.16 13.94
N GLN A 189 -0.90 -10.34 13.08
CA GLN A 189 -2.27 -9.91 13.37
C GLN A 189 -3.04 -10.88 14.28
N LEU A 190 -2.59 -12.13 14.39
CA LEU A 190 -3.13 -13.14 15.31
C LEU A 190 -2.50 -13.05 16.71
N ILE A 191 -1.44 -12.26 16.85
CA ILE A 191 -0.82 -11.93 18.13
C ILE A 191 -1.41 -10.59 18.58
N VAL A 192 -1.97 -10.56 19.79
CA VAL A 192 -2.65 -9.40 20.36
C VAL A 192 -2.14 -9.12 21.77
N TYR A 193 -2.19 -7.85 22.18
CA TYR A 193 -1.98 -7.45 23.56
C TYR A 193 -3.32 -7.44 24.33
N ASP A 194 -3.40 -8.25 25.38
CA ASP A 194 -4.48 -8.23 26.37
C ASP A 194 -4.09 -7.25 27.48
N ASP A 195 -4.69 -6.06 27.46
CA ASP A 195 -4.43 -4.99 28.43
C ASP A 195 -4.99 -5.30 29.84
N ILE A 196 -6.03 -6.13 29.95
CA ILE A 196 -6.59 -6.61 31.23
C ILE A 196 -5.59 -7.49 31.96
N ARG A 197 -5.01 -8.46 31.24
CA ARG A 197 -4.00 -9.37 31.82
C ARG A 197 -2.58 -8.84 31.72
N ARG A 198 -2.36 -7.80 30.91
CA ARG A 198 -1.05 -7.27 30.50
C ARG A 198 -0.19 -8.36 29.83
N GLU A 199 -0.81 -9.15 28.98
CA GLU A 199 -0.20 -10.31 28.32
C GLU A 199 -0.15 -10.12 26.81
N VAL A 200 0.92 -10.60 26.17
CA VAL A 200 0.92 -10.83 24.73
C VAL A 200 0.37 -12.23 24.49
N GLN A 201 -0.68 -12.34 23.67
CA GLN A 201 -1.39 -13.58 23.46
C GLN A 201 -1.51 -13.91 21.97
N VAL A 202 -1.50 -15.20 21.65
CA VAL A 202 -1.75 -15.74 20.31
C VAL A 202 -2.84 -16.81 20.36
N THR A 203 -3.58 -17.01 19.28
CA THR A 203 -4.49 -18.16 19.18
C THR A 203 -3.74 -19.48 19.32
N ALA A 204 -4.29 -20.41 20.09
CA ALA A 204 -3.65 -21.69 20.40
C ALA A 204 -3.48 -22.58 19.18
N ASN A 205 -4.48 -22.55 18.28
CA ASN A 205 -4.44 -23.27 17.03
C ASN A 205 -5.05 -22.42 15.91
N ALA A 206 -4.42 -22.41 14.74
CA ALA A 206 -4.96 -21.75 13.56
C ALA A 206 -4.53 -22.46 12.28
N THR A 207 -5.38 -22.42 11.27
CA THR A 207 -5.04 -22.82 9.89
C THR A 207 -5.55 -21.76 8.93
N ILE A 208 -4.63 -21.19 8.15
CA ILE A 208 -4.90 -20.17 7.14
C ILE A 208 -4.26 -20.57 5.82
N ASN A 209 -5.05 -20.59 4.75
CA ASN A 209 -4.56 -20.65 3.37
C ASN A 209 -4.96 -19.36 2.68
N ASP A 210 -4.03 -18.71 1.98
CA ASP A 210 -4.27 -17.36 1.48
C ASP A 210 -3.42 -17.04 0.24
N ALA A 211 -3.99 -16.22 -0.64
CA ALA A 211 -3.36 -15.71 -1.86
C ALA A 211 -4.14 -14.49 -2.36
N PRO A 212 -3.49 -13.49 -2.99
CA PRO A 212 -4.19 -12.34 -3.54
C PRO A 212 -5.02 -12.70 -4.79
N VAL A 213 -6.17 -12.05 -4.97
CA VAL A 213 -6.98 -12.12 -6.19
C VAL A 213 -6.28 -11.39 -7.35
N TYR A 214 -5.78 -10.18 -7.11
CA TYR A 214 -5.14 -9.35 -8.12
C TYR A 214 -3.63 -9.25 -7.92
N LYS A 215 -2.89 -9.29 -9.03
CA LYS A 215 -1.41 -9.25 -9.07
C LYS A 215 -0.85 -7.84 -8.80
N TRP A 216 -1.60 -6.80 -9.18
CA TRP A 216 -1.23 -5.40 -9.00
C TRP A 216 -2.00 -4.76 -7.86
N ARG A 217 -1.32 -4.37 -6.79
CA ARG A 217 -1.94 -3.76 -5.62
C ARG A 217 -1.15 -2.50 -5.24
N GLY A 218 -1.51 -1.42 -5.91
CA GLY A 218 -0.66 -0.24 -6.05
C GLY A 218 -1.03 0.94 -5.17
N LEU A 219 -0.05 1.80 -4.92
CA LEU A 219 -0.24 3.21 -4.59
C LEU A 219 0.66 4.08 -5.47
N LEU A 220 0.08 5.15 -6.05
CA LEU A 220 0.82 6.22 -6.71
C LEU A 220 1.16 7.30 -5.71
N LEU A 221 2.43 7.71 -5.70
CA LEU A 221 2.87 8.94 -5.03
C LEU A 221 3.58 9.86 -6.02
N ASP A 222 2.95 10.99 -6.28
CA ASP A 222 3.56 12.13 -6.94
C ASP A 222 4.53 12.81 -5.97
N THR A 223 5.80 12.86 -6.36
CA THR A 223 6.87 13.52 -5.60
C THR A 223 7.50 14.69 -6.33
N SER A 224 6.83 15.16 -7.39
CA SER A 224 7.25 16.29 -8.20
C SER A 224 6.48 17.56 -7.85
N ARG A 225 5.14 17.51 -7.76
CA ARG A 225 4.32 18.67 -7.36
C ARG A 225 4.65 19.17 -5.95
N ASN A 226 5.03 18.25 -5.07
CA ASN A 226 5.67 18.54 -3.79
C ASN A 226 6.69 17.45 -3.47
N TYR A 227 7.77 17.82 -2.77
CA TYR A 227 8.83 16.90 -2.40
C TYR A 227 8.46 16.07 -1.15
N TYR A 228 8.94 14.82 -1.10
CA TYR A 228 8.78 13.92 0.03
C TYR A 228 10.13 13.40 0.51
N SER A 229 10.34 13.37 1.82
CA SER A 229 11.58 12.81 2.35
C SER A 229 11.66 11.29 2.11
N VAL A 230 12.87 10.74 1.98
CA VAL A 230 13.08 9.27 1.96
C VAL A 230 12.43 8.60 3.16
N LYS A 231 12.43 9.29 4.31
CA LYS A 231 11.77 8.83 5.53
C LYS A 231 10.25 8.72 5.37
N SER A 232 9.58 9.70 4.76
CA SER A 232 8.12 9.63 4.54
C SER A 232 7.76 8.57 3.50
N ILE A 233 8.55 8.43 2.42
CA ILE A 233 8.34 7.37 1.42
C ILE A 233 8.44 5.99 2.09
N LYS A 234 9.47 5.75 2.90
CA LYS A 234 9.61 4.51 3.67
C LYS A 234 8.46 4.26 4.65
N ARG A 235 7.91 5.31 5.26
CA ARG A 235 6.74 5.18 6.13
C ARG A 235 5.50 4.76 5.33
N THR A 236 5.30 5.28 4.11
CA THR A 236 4.27 4.78 3.19
C THR A 236 4.47 3.31 2.83
N LEU A 237 5.71 2.91 2.51
CA LEU A 237 6.04 1.50 2.23
C LEU A 237 5.78 0.58 3.44
N GLU A 238 5.97 1.08 4.67
CA GLU A 238 5.59 0.35 5.88
C GLU A 238 4.08 0.12 5.95
N GLY A 239 3.28 1.18 5.75
CA GLY A 239 1.82 1.07 5.70
C GLY A 239 1.35 0.08 4.62
N MET A 240 1.93 0.13 3.43
CA MET A 240 1.64 -0.80 2.33
C MET A 240 1.89 -2.26 2.72
N ALA A 241 3.01 -2.52 3.39
CA ALA A 241 3.43 -3.84 3.82
C ALA A 241 2.45 -4.46 4.83
N LEU A 242 1.96 -3.65 5.78
CA LEU A 242 0.98 -4.05 6.81
C LEU A 242 -0.34 -4.56 6.22
N VAL A 243 -0.67 -4.14 5.00
CA VAL A 243 -1.90 -4.52 4.29
C VAL A 243 -1.67 -5.30 3.00
N LYS A 244 -0.43 -5.76 2.76
CA LYS A 244 -0.06 -6.58 1.59
C LYS A 244 -0.26 -5.89 0.21
N LEU A 245 -0.23 -4.57 0.17
CA LEU A 245 -0.03 -3.83 -1.09
C LEU A 245 1.40 -4.10 -1.58
N ASN A 246 1.60 -4.20 -2.90
CA ASN A 246 2.83 -4.73 -3.48
C ASN A 246 3.47 -3.87 -4.57
N THR A 247 2.84 -2.77 -4.99
CA THR A 247 3.42 -1.85 -5.98
C THR A 247 3.43 -0.43 -5.46
N PHE A 248 4.61 0.17 -5.38
CA PHE A 248 4.76 1.60 -5.17
C PHE A 248 5.10 2.24 -6.52
N HIS A 249 4.11 2.88 -7.13
CA HIS A 249 4.26 3.69 -8.33
C HIS A 249 4.82 5.05 -7.90
N TRP A 250 6.05 5.31 -8.30
CA TRP A 250 6.74 6.54 -7.97
C TRP A 250 6.71 7.50 -9.16
N HIS A 251 5.73 8.41 -9.15
CA HIS A 251 5.66 9.53 -10.08
C HIS A 251 6.69 10.59 -9.63
N ILE A 252 7.89 10.51 -10.22
CA ILE A 252 9.08 11.17 -9.68
C ILE A 252 9.39 12.52 -10.34
N THR A 253 8.82 12.80 -11.51
CA THR A 253 9.05 14.05 -12.26
C THR A 253 7.74 14.54 -12.86
N ASP A 254 7.59 15.85 -12.93
CA ASP A 254 6.46 16.56 -13.55
C ASP A 254 6.97 17.93 -14.06
N SER A 255 6.10 18.75 -14.62
CA SER A 255 6.34 20.15 -14.98
C SER A 255 6.87 20.99 -13.81
N HIS A 256 6.43 20.67 -12.58
CA HIS A 256 6.72 21.43 -11.37
C HIS A 256 8.12 21.23 -10.79
N SER A 257 8.69 20.03 -10.87
CA SER A 257 10.06 19.78 -10.45
C SER A 257 10.70 18.53 -11.06
N PHE A 258 12.03 18.50 -11.02
CA PHE A 258 12.86 17.36 -11.40
C PHE A 258 13.76 16.95 -10.22
N PRO A 259 13.27 16.15 -9.27
CA PRO A 259 14.04 15.79 -8.08
C PRO A 259 15.00 14.60 -8.31
N LEU A 260 14.87 13.80 -9.38
CA LEU A 260 15.72 12.62 -9.59
C LEU A 260 17.15 12.97 -10.04
N GLU A 261 18.17 12.43 -9.37
CA GLU A 261 19.56 12.59 -9.79
C GLU A 261 19.91 11.76 -11.05
N VAL A 262 19.97 12.43 -12.20
CA VAL A 262 20.49 11.85 -13.46
C VAL A 262 21.95 12.25 -13.65
N LYS A 263 22.89 11.38 -13.27
CA LYS A 263 24.33 11.69 -13.25
C LYS A 263 24.88 12.14 -14.61
N LYS A 264 24.38 11.59 -15.72
CA LYS A 264 24.79 11.96 -17.08
C LYS A 264 24.25 13.32 -17.53
N ARG A 265 23.16 13.78 -16.91
CA ARG A 265 22.44 15.03 -17.22
C ARG A 265 22.18 15.80 -15.92
N PRO A 266 23.26 16.17 -15.17
CA PRO A 266 23.11 16.72 -13.82
C PRO A 266 22.38 18.07 -13.81
N GLU A 267 22.33 18.77 -14.93
CA GLU A 267 21.56 20.00 -15.10
C GLU A 267 20.05 19.82 -14.90
N LEU A 268 19.49 18.62 -15.16
CA LEU A 268 18.05 18.36 -14.99
C LEU A 268 17.62 18.60 -13.55
N HIS A 269 18.23 17.91 -12.58
CA HIS A 269 17.89 18.11 -11.17
C HIS A 269 18.47 19.39 -10.58
N LYS A 270 19.61 19.89 -11.08
CA LYS A 270 20.19 21.15 -10.58
C LYS A 270 19.33 22.37 -10.89
N LEU A 271 18.61 22.35 -12.01
CA LEU A 271 17.68 23.41 -12.40
C LEU A 271 16.25 23.10 -11.95
N GLY A 272 15.85 21.83 -11.97
CA GLY A 272 14.46 21.45 -11.76
C GLY A 272 14.06 21.07 -10.34
N ALA A 273 14.99 20.74 -9.43
CA ALA A 273 14.62 20.45 -8.05
C ALA A 273 14.25 21.74 -7.29
N TYR A 274 13.25 21.68 -6.40
CA TYR A 274 12.86 22.81 -5.55
C TYR A 274 14.01 23.39 -4.72
N SER A 275 14.95 22.55 -4.31
CA SER A 275 16.21 22.97 -3.71
C SER A 275 17.27 21.87 -3.82
N GLN A 276 18.53 22.22 -3.56
CA GLN A 276 19.64 21.25 -3.52
C GLN A 276 19.44 20.10 -2.51
N ARG A 277 18.55 20.28 -1.51
CA ARG A 277 18.23 19.26 -0.50
C ARG A 277 17.03 18.40 -0.87
N GLN A 278 16.27 18.79 -1.89
CA GLN A 278 15.05 18.13 -2.34
C GLN A 278 15.33 17.36 -3.63
N VAL A 279 16.33 16.48 -3.56
CA VAL A 279 16.82 15.65 -4.66
C VAL A 279 16.85 14.21 -4.16
N TYR A 280 16.42 13.26 -5.00
CA TYR A 280 16.61 11.83 -4.78
C TYR A 280 17.92 11.41 -5.45
N THR A 281 18.96 11.23 -4.63
CA THR A 281 20.25 10.73 -5.10
C THR A 281 20.16 9.24 -5.44
N ARG A 282 21.17 8.72 -6.15
CA ARG A 282 21.29 7.27 -6.37
C ARG A 282 21.23 6.45 -5.08
N ARG A 283 21.77 6.99 -3.98
CA ARG A 283 21.72 6.34 -2.67
C ARG A 283 20.31 6.30 -2.12
N ASP A 284 19.58 7.41 -2.22
CA ASP A 284 18.21 7.52 -1.73
C ASP A 284 17.29 6.53 -2.46
N VAL A 285 17.41 6.45 -3.79
CA VAL A 285 16.64 5.50 -4.60
C VAL A 285 16.97 4.06 -4.24
N ALA A 286 18.27 3.70 -4.14
CA ALA A 286 18.68 2.35 -3.73
C ALA A 286 18.15 1.99 -2.33
N GLU A 287 18.12 2.97 -1.42
CA GLU A 287 17.62 2.81 -0.06
C GLU A 287 16.09 2.61 -0.03
N VAL A 288 15.31 3.29 -0.89
CA VAL A 288 13.86 3.08 -1.04
C VAL A 288 13.55 1.72 -1.70
N VAL A 289 14.25 1.38 -2.80
CA VAL A 289 14.08 0.11 -3.52
C VAL A 289 14.36 -1.08 -2.61
N GLU A 290 15.46 -1.06 -1.86
CA GLU A 290 15.78 -2.12 -0.91
C GLU A 290 14.77 -2.21 0.24
N TYR A 291 14.30 -1.05 0.73
CA TYR A 291 13.30 -1.00 1.79
C TYR A 291 11.95 -1.60 1.34
N GLY A 292 11.57 -1.33 0.08
CA GLY A 292 10.42 -1.96 -0.58
C GLY A 292 10.61 -3.46 -0.76
N ARG A 293 11.80 -3.90 -1.20
CA ARG A 293 12.11 -5.33 -1.42
C ARG A 293 11.96 -6.17 -0.14
N VAL A 294 12.45 -5.69 0.99
CA VAL A 294 12.28 -6.33 2.32
C VAL A 294 10.79 -6.50 2.68
N ARG A 295 9.94 -5.60 2.17
CA ARG A 295 8.50 -5.55 2.43
C ARG A 295 7.64 -6.20 1.35
N GLY A 296 8.26 -6.81 0.34
CA GLY A 296 7.53 -7.38 -0.79
C GLY A 296 6.79 -6.33 -1.62
N ILE A 297 7.41 -5.16 -1.79
CA ILE A 297 6.88 -4.06 -2.60
C ILE A 297 7.85 -3.80 -3.75
N ARG A 298 7.37 -3.87 -4.99
CA ARG A 298 8.10 -3.35 -6.15
C ARG A 298 8.03 -1.83 -6.12
N VAL A 299 9.16 -1.18 -6.43
CA VAL A 299 9.22 0.28 -6.62
C VAL A 299 9.29 0.52 -8.12
N MET A 300 8.17 0.91 -8.71
CA MET A 300 8.06 1.16 -10.14
C MET A 300 8.23 2.67 -10.41
N PRO A 301 9.26 3.08 -11.16
CA PRO A 301 9.42 4.47 -11.53
C PRO A 301 8.51 4.84 -12.70
N GLU A 302 8.06 6.08 -12.69
CA GLU A 302 7.48 6.76 -13.85
C GLU A 302 8.38 7.89 -14.31
N PHE A 303 8.54 8.02 -15.63
CA PHE A 303 8.92 9.27 -16.26
C PHE A 303 7.78 9.68 -17.20
N ASP A 304 6.99 10.65 -16.78
CA ASP A 304 5.85 11.12 -17.55
C ASP A 304 6.29 11.97 -18.74
N ALA A 305 5.81 11.60 -19.93
CA ALA A 305 6.10 12.27 -21.17
C ALA A 305 5.04 11.97 -22.25
N PRO A 306 4.82 12.87 -23.22
CA PRO A 306 5.56 14.11 -23.46
C PRO A 306 5.00 15.35 -22.77
N ALA A 307 3.82 15.28 -22.14
CA ALA A 307 3.33 16.34 -21.26
C ALA A 307 4.03 16.29 -19.90
N HIS A 308 3.58 17.11 -18.94
CA HIS A 308 4.11 17.06 -17.57
C HIS A 308 5.64 17.23 -17.51
N VAL A 309 6.20 18.09 -18.36
CA VAL A 309 7.64 18.39 -18.41
C VAL A 309 7.89 19.89 -18.45
N GLY A 310 8.75 20.39 -17.56
CA GLY A 310 9.02 21.82 -17.44
C GLY A 310 10.34 22.10 -16.73
N GLU A 311 10.28 22.21 -15.40
CA GLU A 311 11.44 22.47 -14.56
C GLU A 311 12.57 21.44 -14.81
N GLY A 312 13.81 21.91 -14.93
CA GLY A 312 14.98 21.10 -15.29
C GLY A 312 15.35 21.12 -16.77
N TRP A 313 14.42 21.51 -17.64
CA TRP A 313 14.61 21.51 -19.10
C TRP A 313 15.00 22.88 -19.69
N GLN A 314 15.18 23.89 -18.84
CA GLN A 314 15.58 25.23 -19.27
C GLN A 314 16.87 25.21 -20.10
N HIS A 315 16.93 26.11 -21.08
CA HIS A 315 18.09 26.31 -21.98
C HIS A 315 18.44 25.13 -22.89
N LYS A 316 17.62 24.07 -22.93
CA LYS A 316 17.83 22.92 -23.83
C LYS A 316 17.20 23.08 -25.20
N ASN A 317 16.22 23.97 -25.34
CA ASN A 317 15.37 24.10 -26.54
C ASN A 317 14.69 22.77 -26.94
N MET A 318 14.25 22.00 -25.94
CA MET A 318 13.62 20.67 -26.10
C MET A 318 12.19 20.63 -25.58
N THR A 319 11.63 21.77 -25.18
CA THR A 319 10.27 21.88 -24.63
C THR A 319 9.48 22.94 -25.37
N ALA A 320 8.20 22.68 -25.60
CA ALA A 320 7.20 23.64 -26.04
C ALA A 320 6.39 24.17 -24.83
N CYS A 321 5.87 25.38 -24.97
CA CYS A 321 4.94 26.05 -24.04
C CYS A 321 5.32 26.10 -22.55
N PHE A 322 6.60 25.89 -22.19
CA PHE A 322 7.03 25.98 -20.80
C PHE A 322 6.70 27.37 -20.21
N ASN A 323 5.94 27.40 -19.11
CA ASN A 323 5.43 28.63 -18.48
C ASN A 323 4.55 29.53 -19.38
N ALA A 324 3.92 28.98 -20.41
CA ALA A 324 3.03 29.73 -21.28
C ALA A 324 1.85 30.34 -20.52
N GLN A 325 1.47 31.58 -20.89
CA GLN A 325 0.32 32.29 -20.32
C GLN A 325 -0.60 32.84 -21.41
N PRO A 326 -1.93 32.88 -21.19
CA PRO A 326 -2.63 32.31 -20.03
C PRO A 326 -2.59 30.77 -20.05
N TRP A 327 -2.21 30.15 -18.93
CA TRP A 327 -1.92 28.70 -18.88
C TRP A 327 -3.10 27.83 -19.34
N LYS A 328 -4.34 28.23 -19.04
CA LYS A 328 -5.59 27.54 -19.43
C LYS A 328 -5.75 27.31 -20.93
N SER A 329 -5.00 28.05 -21.76
CA SER A 329 -5.03 27.88 -23.21
C SER A 329 -4.07 26.79 -23.71
N PHE A 330 -3.16 26.31 -22.87
CA PHE A 330 -2.07 25.43 -23.28
C PHE A 330 -1.94 24.17 -22.44
N CYS A 331 -2.47 24.13 -21.22
CA CYS A 331 -2.35 22.99 -20.31
C CYS A 331 -3.52 22.92 -19.32
N VAL A 332 -3.66 21.77 -18.63
CA VAL A 332 -4.69 21.52 -17.61
C VAL A 332 -4.38 22.23 -16.29
N GLU A 333 -3.10 22.41 -15.97
CA GLU A 333 -2.64 23.12 -14.77
C GLU A 333 -1.29 23.84 -15.00
N PRO A 334 -1.03 24.97 -14.32
CA PRO A 334 0.26 25.64 -14.39
C PRO A 334 1.32 24.93 -13.52
N PRO A 335 2.62 24.95 -13.91
CA PRO A 335 3.13 25.54 -15.14
C PRO A 335 2.89 24.64 -16.35
N CYS A 336 2.49 25.22 -17.49
CA CYS A 336 2.47 24.45 -18.73
C CYS A 336 3.88 24.00 -19.12
N GLY A 337 3.97 22.92 -19.89
CA GLY A 337 5.20 22.49 -20.57
C GLY A 337 5.06 21.09 -21.15
N GLN A 338 5.61 20.88 -22.35
CA GLN A 338 5.67 19.58 -23.01
C GLN A 338 7.01 19.43 -23.73
N LEU A 339 7.51 18.21 -23.90
CA LEU A 339 8.64 17.94 -24.78
C LEU A 339 8.31 18.33 -26.23
N ASP A 340 9.33 18.73 -26.99
CA ASP A 340 9.26 18.95 -28.44
C ASP A 340 9.72 17.67 -29.17
N PRO A 341 8.80 16.88 -29.76
CA PRO A 341 9.16 15.61 -30.40
C PRO A 341 10.01 15.76 -31.67
N THR A 342 10.17 16.98 -32.16
CA THR A 342 10.86 17.26 -33.42
C THR A 342 12.37 17.46 -33.25
N VAL A 343 12.85 17.51 -32.00
CA VAL A 343 14.26 17.68 -31.64
C VAL A 343 14.88 16.31 -31.39
N ASN A 344 15.74 15.84 -32.31
CA ASN A 344 16.33 14.49 -32.21
C ASN A 344 17.19 14.31 -30.96
N GLU A 345 17.93 15.34 -30.56
CA GLU A 345 18.82 15.31 -29.38
C GLU A 345 18.06 15.14 -28.06
N MET A 346 16.75 15.43 -28.04
CA MET A 346 15.89 15.20 -26.87
C MET A 346 15.80 13.71 -26.54
N TYR A 347 15.71 12.83 -27.55
CA TYR A 347 15.65 11.39 -27.34
C TYR A 347 16.96 10.82 -26.75
N ASP A 348 18.10 11.46 -26.97
CA ASP A 348 19.36 11.08 -26.31
C ASP A 348 19.37 11.49 -24.82
N VAL A 349 18.67 12.58 -24.46
CA VAL A 349 18.44 12.94 -23.06
C VAL A 349 17.49 11.95 -22.40
N LEU A 350 16.40 11.56 -23.08
CA LEU A 350 15.49 10.52 -22.60
C LEU A 350 16.19 9.18 -22.41
N GLU A 351 17.05 8.76 -23.34
CA GLU A 351 17.85 7.54 -23.20
C GLU A 351 18.73 7.56 -21.94
N ASP A 352 19.32 8.72 -21.59
CA ASP A 352 20.11 8.85 -20.36
C ASP A 352 19.25 8.83 -19.09
N ILE A 353 18.04 9.39 -19.14
CA ILE A 353 17.05 9.33 -18.04
C ILE A 353 16.59 7.89 -17.83
N TYR A 354 16.10 7.24 -18.89
CA TYR A 354 15.65 5.84 -18.84
C TYR A 354 16.78 4.91 -18.42
N GLY A 355 18.00 5.11 -18.92
CA GLY A 355 19.16 4.32 -18.50
C GLY A 355 19.46 4.49 -17.01
N THR A 356 19.26 5.68 -16.45
CA THR A 356 19.38 5.92 -15.00
C THR A 356 18.28 5.19 -14.23
N MET A 357 17.02 5.24 -14.69
CA MET A 357 15.91 4.56 -14.04
C MET A 357 16.05 3.03 -14.11
N PHE A 358 16.45 2.47 -15.25
CA PHE A 358 16.67 1.03 -15.38
C PHE A 358 17.85 0.53 -14.51
N ASP A 359 18.93 1.31 -14.37
CA ASP A 359 20.04 0.99 -13.46
C ASP A 359 19.61 1.01 -11.98
N GLN A 360 18.82 2.01 -11.57
CA GLN A 360 18.51 2.22 -10.16
C GLN A 360 17.31 1.40 -9.66
N PHE A 361 16.30 1.17 -10.50
CA PHE A 361 15.06 0.52 -10.12
C PHE A 361 14.96 -0.93 -10.60
N ASN A 362 15.69 -1.31 -11.67
CA ASN A 362 15.56 -2.61 -12.33
C ASN A 362 14.09 -3.04 -12.52
N PRO A 363 13.27 -2.22 -13.23
CA PRO A 363 11.83 -2.44 -13.33
C PRO A 363 11.49 -3.75 -14.04
N ASP A 364 10.46 -4.46 -13.57
CA ASP A 364 9.77 -5.50 -14.34
C ASP A 364 8.70 -4.91 -15.27
N ILE A 365 8.20 -3.72 -14.94
CA ILE A 365 7.24 -2.90 -15.70
C ILE A 365 7.68 -1.44 -15.56
N PHE A 366 7.53 -0.62 -16.60
CA PHE A 366 7.95 0.79 -16.61
C PHE A 366 6.78 1.71 -17.01
N HIS A 367 6.58 2.81 -16.28
CA HIS A 367 5.50 3.77 -16.58
C HIS A 367 6.06 4.94 -17.39
N MET A 368 5.42 5.27 -18.52
CA MET A 368 5.83 6.36 -19.41
C MET A 368 4.88 7.57 -19.37
N GLY A 369 3.85 7.51 -18.51
CA GLY A 369 2.86 8.58 -18.34
C GLY A 369 1.93 8.65 -19.53
N GLY A 370 2.01 9.73 -20.28
CA GLY A 370 1.26 9.88 -21.53
C GLY A 370 -0.18 10.30 -21.32
N ASP A 371 -0.40 11.16 -20.33
CA ASP A 371 -1.63 11.87 -20.04
C ASP A 371 -1.57 13.33 -20.55
N GLU A 372 -2.77 13.90 -20.69
CA GLU A 372 -3.03 15.34 -20.86
C GLU A 372 -2.23 16.12 -21.92
N VAL A 373 -1.73 15.45 -22.97
CA VAL A 373 -1.04 16.11 -24.09
C VAL A 373 -1.95 17.12 -24.80
N SER A 374 -1.52 18.37 -24.76
CA SER A 374 -2.16 19.52 -25.38
C SER A 374 -1.66 19.75 -26.80
N THR A 375 -2.58 19.61 -27.77
CA THR A 375 -2.33 20.00 -29.16
C THR A 375 -2.13 21.51 -29.31
N SER A 376 -2.76 22.32 -28.45
CA SER A 376 -2.61 23.79 -28.46
C SER A 376 -1.20 24.22 -28.07
N CYS A 377 -0.58 23.52 -27.11
CA CYS A 377 0.83 23.74 -26.75
C CYS A 377 1.75 23.54 -27.96
N TRP A 378 1.68 22.37 -28.61
CA TRP A 378 2.52 22.08 -29.76
C TRP A 378 2.20 22.99 -30.96
N ASN A 379 0.93 23.28 -31.21
CA ASN A 379 0.53 24.18 -32.28
C ASN A 379 0.98 25.63 -32.04
N SER A 380 1.31 26.02 -30.81
CA SER A 380 1.91 27.34 -30.55
C SER A 380 3.38 27.45 -30.98
N SER A 381 4.07 26.31 -31.19
CA SER A 381 5.49 26.25 -31.52
C SER A 381 5.71 26.33 -33.03
N GLN A 382 6.32 27.43 -33.49
CA GLN A 382 6.67 27.60 -34.90
C GLN A 382 7.64 26.51 -35.42
N PRO A 383 8.69 26.08 -34.67
CA PRO A 383 9.53 24.94 -35.06
C PRO A 383 8.73 23.66 -35.31
N ILE A 384 7.80 23.30 -34.41
CA ILE A 384 6.98 22.09 -34.54
C ILE A 384 6.10 22.17 -35.79
N GLN A 385 5.38 23.29 -35.98
CA GLN A 385 4.54 23.48 -37.17
C GLN A 385 5.34 23.34 -38.47
N GLN A 386 6.55 23.91 -38.52
CA GLN A 386 7.41 23.82 -39.70
C GLN A 386 7.89 22.40 -39.95
N TRP A 387 8.24 21.67 -38.88
CA TRP A 387 8.64 20.27 -38.99
C TRP A 387 7.49 19.40 -39.50
N MET A 388 6.28 19.53 -38.93
CA MET A 388 5.10 18.77 -39.37
C MET A 388 4.76 19.04 -40.84
N LYS A 389 4.80 20.31 -41.26
CA LYS A 389 4.59 20.68 -42.68
C LYS A 389 5.66 20.09 -43.60
N LYS A 390 6.92 19.99 -43.15
CA LYS A 390 8.00 19.32 -43.91
C LYS A 390 7.79 17.81 -44.04
N GLN A 391 7.16 17.17 -43.05
CA GLN A 391 6.74 15.77 -43.14
C GLN A 391 5.48 15.57 -44.00
N GLY A 392 4.89 16.66 -44.52
CA GLY A 392 3.65 16.63 -45.29
C GLY A 392 2.39 16.45 -44.44
N TRP A 393 2.46 16.73 -43.13
CA TRP A 393 1.32 16.61 -42.21
C TRP A 393 0.59 17.95 -42.09
N GLY A 394 -0.69 17.89 -41.71
CA GLY A 394 -1.49 19.06 -41.38
C GLY A 394 -1.18 19.62 -40.00
N LEU A 395 -2.07 20.47 -39.49
CA LEU A 395 -2.02 21.04 -38.13
C LEU A 395 -3.37 20.86 -37.43
N GLU A 396 -4.10 19.80 -37.78
CA GLU A 396 -5.34 19.43 -37.09
C GLU A 396 -5.03 18.49 -35.92
N THR A 397 -5.99 18.28 -35.02
CA THR A 397 -5.81 17.41 -33.84
C THR A 397 -5.27 16.01 -34.20
N ALA A 398 -5.76 15.41 -35.30
CA ALA A 398 -5.29 14.09 -35.74
C ALA A 398 -3.81 14.10 -36.18
N ASP A 399 -3.31 15.19 -36.76
CA ASP A 399 -1.90 15.33 -37.13
C ASP A 399 -1.01 15.44 -35.88
N PHE A 400 -1.49 16.12 -34.83
CA PHE A 400 -0.78 16.18 -33.55
C PHE A 400 -0.82 14.84 -32.80
N MET A 401 -1.88 14.04 -32.93
CA MET A 401 -1.90 12.66 -32.43
C MET A 401 -0.87 11.80 -33.16
N ARG A 402 -0.67 12.02 -34.46
CA ARG A 402 0.43 11.39 -35.21
C ARG A 402 1.81 11.84 -34.73
N LEU A 403 1.98 13.11 -34.37
CA LEU A 403 3.21 13.60 -33.72
C LEU A 403 3.44 12.94 -32.36
N TRP A 404 2.38 12.71 -31.58
CA TRP A 404 2.49 11.96 -30.32
C TRP A 404 2.84 10.49 -30.57
N GLY A 405 2.20 9.81 -31.53
CA GLY A 405 2.57 8.45 -31.93
C GLY A 405 4.05 8.33 -32.34
N HIS A 406 4.56 9.34 -33.07
CA HIS A 406 5.99 9.44 -33.38
C HIS A 406 6.87 9.56 -32.12
N PHE A 407 6.54 10.49 -31.20
CA PHE A 407 7.23 10.63 -29.93
C PHE A 407 7.28 9.31 -29.15
N GLN A 408 6.11 8.67 -28.97
CA GLN A 408 5.97 7.47 -28.17
C GLN A 408 6.77 6.31 -28.77
N THR A 409 6.79 6.18 -30.10
CA THR A 409 7.58 5.16 -30.80
C THR A 409 9.08 5.36 -30.58
N GLU A 410 9.58 6.58 -30.75
CA GLU A 410 11.00 6.89 -30.55
C GLU A 410 11.43 6.71 -29.08
N ALA A 411 10.61 7.19 -28.13
CA ALA A 411 10.85 7.04 -26.71
C ALA A 411 10.85 5.57 -26.27
N LEU A 412 9.90 4.77 -26.76
CA LEU A 412 9.88 3.32 -26.53
C LEU A 412 11.16 2.65 -27.05
N GLY A 413 11.63 3.04 -28.23
CA GLY A 413 12.89 2.55 -28.79
C GLY A 413 14.09 2.82 -27.88
N ARG A 414 14.10 3.95 -27.14
CA ARG A 414 15.13 4.25 -26.14
C ARG A 414 14.99 3.40 -24.89
N VAL A 415 13.77 3.13 -24.44
CA VAL A 415 13.51 2.18 -23.35
C VAL A 415 14.04 0.79 -23.72
N ASP A 416 13.70 0.27 -24.90
CA ASP A 416 14.15 -1.06 -25.34
C ASP A 416 15.67 -1.14 -25.48
N LYS A 417 16.32 -0.05 -25.89
CA LYS A 417 17.78 0.06 -25.95
C LYS A 417 18.43 -0.02 -24.56
N VAL A 418 17.93 0.73 -23.57
CA VAL A 418 18.49 0.70 -22.20
C VAL A 418 18.14 -0.59 -21.46
N ALA A 419 17.04 -1.24 -21.81
CA ALA A 419 16.64 -2.54 -21.30
C ALA A 419 17.41 -3.71 -21.95
N ASN A 420 18.45 -3.43 -22.75
CA ASN A 420 19.25 -4.42 -23.50
C ASN A 420 18.40 -5.35 -24.38
N GLY A 421 17.35 -4.82 -25.01
CA GLY A 421 16.41 -5.58 -25.84
C GLY A 421 15.37 -6.39 -25.06
N THR A 422 15.34 -6.25 -23.73
CA THR A 422 14.24 -6.81 -22.92
C THR A 422 12.97 -6.00 -23.18
N HIS A 423 11.91 -6.66 -23.65
CA HIS A 423 10.63 -6.03 -23.95
C HIS A 423 9.82 -5.80 -22.66
N THR A 424 10.31 -4.91 -21.80
CA THR A 424 9.76 -4.59 -20.47
C THR A 424 8.40 -3.91 -20.61
N PRO A 425 7.26 -4.50 -20.19
CA PRO A 425 5.92 -3.92 -20.38
C PRO A 425 5.83 -2.44 -19.99
N ILE A 426 5.14 -1.65 -20.82
CA ILE A 426 4.96 -0.20 -20.59
C ILE A 426 3.56 0.08 -20.08
N ILE A 427 3.44 0.97 -19.10
CA ILE A 427 2.15 1.55 -18.72
C ILE A 427 2.01 2.95 -19.34
N LEU A 428 0.83 3.23 -19.89
CA LEU A 428 0.37 4.58 -20.24
C LEU A 428 -0.98 4.87 -19.57
N TRP A 429 -1.23 6.13 -19.23
CA TRP A 429 -2.53 6.59 -18.77
C TRP A 429 -3.58 6.55 -19.87
N THR A 430 -4.86 6.46 -19.49
CA THR A 430 -5.96 6.75 -20.42
C THR A 430 -5.86 8.18 -20.93
N SER A 431 -5.76 8.35 -22.24
CA SER A 431 -5.60 9.64 -22.91
C SER A 431 -6.05 9.59 -24.37
N GLY A 432 -5.87 10.69 -25.10
CA GLY A 432 -6.17 10.72 -26.54
C GLY A 432 -5.42 9.67 -27.36
N LEU A 433 -4.18 9.29 -26.97
CA LEU A 433 -3.41 8.27 -27.69
C LEU A 433 -3.92 6.85 -27.41
N THR A 434 -4.45 6.60 -26.21
CA THR A 434 -5.00 5.29 -25.81
C THR A 434 -6.49 5.16 -26.13
N GLU A 435 -7.02 6.03 -26.99
CA GLU A 435 -8.41 6.02 -27.44
C GLU A 435 -8.50 5.75 -28.95
N GLU A 436 -9.69 5.38 -29.41
CA GLU A 436 -9.96 5.20 -30.84
C GLU A 436 -9.81 6.53 -31.60
N PRO A 437 -9.21 6.53 -32.82
CA PRO A 437 -8.64 5.38 -33.52
C PRO A 437 -7.15 5.11 -33.20
N PHE A 438 -6.50 5.98 -32.42
CA PHE A 438 -5.04 6.03 -32.29
C PHE A 438 -4.44 4.85 -31.52
N ILE A 439 -5.18 4.26 -30.58
CA ILE A 439 -4.76 3.05 -29.86
C ILE A 439 -4.51 1.86 -30.81
N ASP A 440 -5.23 1.78 -31.93
CA ASP A 440 -5.08 0.70 -32.92
C ASP A 440 -3.90 0.96 -33.87
N GLU A 441 -3.46 2.22 -33.98
CA GLU A 441 -2.38 2.64 -34.89
C GLU A 441 -1.01 2.60 -34.22
N TYR A 442 -0.92 3.04 -32.95
CA TYR A 442 0.37 3.30 -32.29
C TYR A 442 0.71 2.33 -31.16
N LEU A 443 -0.27 1.62 -30.61
CA LEU A 443 -0.10 0.80 -29.41
C LEU A 443 -0.36 -0.67 -29.72
N ASN A 444 0.32 -1.56 -28.98
CA ASN A 444 0.15 -3.01 -29.06
C ASN A 444 -0.22 -3.54 -27.67
N PRO A 445 -1.33 -4.30 -27.52
CA PRO A 445 -1.77 -4.85 -26.22
C PRO A 445 -0.80 -5.84 -25.57
N GLU A 446 0.14 -6.41 -26.32
CA GLU A 446 1.22 -7.25 -25.75
C GLU A 446 2.34 -6.40 -25.12
N ARG A 447 2.49 -5.16 -25.57
CA ARG A 447 3.57 -4.24 -25.14
C ARG A 447 3.10 -3.25 -24.08
N TYR A 448 1.83 -2.84 -24.13
CA TYR A 448 1.26 -1.77 -23.33
C TYR A 448 0.15 -2.25 -22.39
N ILE A 449 0.18 -1.71 -21.18
CA ILE A 449 -0.86 -1.78 -20.14
C ILE A 449 -1.46 -0.38 -20.04
N ILE A 450 -2.78 -0.27 -19.89
CA ILE A 450 -3.44 1.05 -19.79
C ILE A 450 -3.89 1.29 -18.35
N GLN A 451 -3.42 2.38 -17.73
CA GLN A 451 -3.89 2.81 -16.41
C GLN A 451 -5.11 3.72 -16.56
N ILE A 452 -6.25 3.26 -16.05
CA ILE A 452 -7.55 3.89 -16.21
C ILE A 452 -7.75 4.92 -15.11
N TRP A 453 -7.83 6.20 -15.45
CA TRP A 453 -8.22 7.23 -14.49
C TRP A 453 -9.61 7.82 -14.74
N THR A 454 -10.28 7.48 -15.85
CA THR A 454 -11.69 7.83 -16.09
C THR A 454 -12.62 7.27 -15.03
N THR A 455 -13.90 7.67 -15.00
CA THR A 455 -14.87 7.09 -14.06
C THR A 455 -15.02 5.57 -14.23
N GLY A 456 -15.40 4.85 -13.17
CA GLY A 456 -15.61 3.39 -13.22
C GLY A 456 -16.72 2.93 -14.17
N VAL A 457 -17.52 3.84 -14.73
CA VAL A 457 -18.61 3.57 -15.70
C VAL A 457 -18.32 4.09 -17.11
N ASP A 458 -17.09 4.56 -17.36
CA ASP A 458 -16.74 5.12 -18.66
C ASP A 458 -16.71 4.03 -19.74
N PRO A 459 -17.50 4.15 -20.83
CA PRO A 459 -17.55 3.14 -21.89
C PRO A 459 -16.20 2.94 -22.61
N LYS A 460 -15.26 3.90 -22.51
CA LYS A 460 -13.90 3.78 -23.07
C LYS A 460 -13.13 2.61 -22.46
N VAL A 461 -13.34 2.31 -21.18
CA VAL A 461 -12.68 1.19 -20.49
C VAL A 461 -13.01 -0.12 -21.19
N LYS A 462 -14.29 -0.33 -21.52
CA LYS A 462 -14.73 -1.52 -22.24
C LYS A 462 -14.11 -1.62 -23.63
N LYS A 463 -14.01 -0.51 -24.35
CA LYS A 463 -13.38 -0.47 -25.68
C LYS A 463 -11.89 -0.82 -25.67
N ILE A 464 -11.18 -0.44 -24.60
CA ILE A 464 -9.78 -0.81 -24.37
C ILE A 464 -9.67 -2.32 -24.10
N LEU A 465 -10.54 -2.85 -23.23
CA LEU A 465 -10.57 -4.27 -22.88
C LEU A 465 -10.96 -5.16 -24.07
N GLU A 466 -11.91 -4.73 -24.90
CA GLU A 466 -12.34 -5.43 -26.13
C GLU A 466 -11.19 -5.66 -27.13
N ARG A 467 -10.13 -4.83 -27.05
CA ARG A 467 -8.90 -4.94 -27.85
C ARG A 467 -7.83 -5.84 -27.23
N GLY A 468 -8.10 -6.44 -26.07
CA GLY A 468 -7.19 -7.34 -25.38
C GLY A 468 -6.14 -6.66 -24.50
N TYR A 469 -6.22 -5.34 -24.32
CA TYR A 469 -5.32 -4.62 -23.42
C TYR A 469 -5.53 -5.06 -21.97
N LYS A 470 -4.44 -5.18 -21.24
CA LYS A 470 -4.46 -5.28 -19.78
C LYS A 470 -4.64 -3.89 -19.19
N ILE A 471 -5.35 -3.81 -18.06
CA ILE A 471 -5.59 -2.53 -17.38
C ILE A 471 -5.17 -2.54 -15.91
N ILE A 472 -4.82 -1.36 -15.41
CA ILE A 472 -4.73 -1.05 -13.98
C ILE A 472 -5.80 0.02 -13.71
N VAL A 473 -6.63 -0.19 -12.69
CA VAL A 473 -7.72 0.72 -12.38
C VAL A 473 -7.28 1.79 -11.37
N SER A 474 -7.50 3.06 -11.69
CA SER A 474 -7.28 4.22 -10.85
C SER A 474 -8.40 5.25 -11.03
N ASN A 475 -9.63 4.78 -11.23
CA ASN A 475 -10.77 5.64 -11.58
C ASN A 475 -10.95 6.79 -10.57
N TYR A 476 -10.92 8.04 -11.06
CA TYR A 476 -10.84 9.23 -10.19
C TYR A 476 -12.01 9.34 -9.22
N ASP A 477 -13.17 8.77 -9.57
CA ASP A 477 -14.35 8.84 -8.73
C ASP A 477 -14.26 7.94 -7.48
N ALA A 478 -13.31 7.01 -7.39
CA ALA A 478 -13.10 6.17 -6.21
C ALA A 478 -11.65 6.08 -5.72
N LEU A 479 -10.65 6.40 -6.54
CA LEU A 479 -9.24 6.08 -6.23
C LEU A 479 -8.30 7.30 -6.26
N TYR A 480 -8.80 8.50 -6.52
CA TYR A 480 -8.01 9.74 -6.35
C TYR A 480 -8.11 10.21 -4.90
N LEU A 481 -7.08 9.94 -4.12
CA LEU A 481 -7.04 10.19 -2.68
C LEU A 481 -6.67 11.65 -2.34
N ASP A 482 -6.36 12.47 -3.34
CA ASP A 482 -6.17 13.92 -3.26
C ASP A 482 -7.48 14.73 -3.30
N CYS A 483 -8.58 14.14 -3.77
CA CYS A 483 -9.88 14.81 -3.88
C CYS A 483 -10.45 15.27 -2.52
N GLY A 484 -11.20 16.37 -2.56
CA GLY A 484 -11.90 16.92 -1.38
C GLY A 484 -11.19 18.10 -0.71
N GLY A 485 -10.02 18.49 -1.21
CA GLY A 485 -9.29 19.67 -0.76
C GLY A 485 -9.92 20.99 -1.23
N ALA A 486 -9.33 22.11 -0.80
CA ALA A 486 -9.64 23.44 -1.32
C ALA A 486 -9.19 23.58 -2.78
N GLY A 487 -9.71 24.52 -3.54
CA GLY A 487 -9.12 24.86 -4.85
C GLY A 487 -7.73 25.49 -4.67
N TRP A 488 -6.74 25.05 -5.46
CA TRP A 488 -5.39 25.62 -5.43
C TRP A 488 -5.15 26.65 -6.56
N VAL A 489 -5.91 26.57 -7.66
CA VAL A 489 -5.98 27.55 -8.76
C VAL A 489 -7.43 27.96 -9.10
N THR A 490 -8.39 27.53 -8.29
CA THR A 490 -9.82 27.80 -8.43
C THR A 490 -10.42 28.26 -7.11
N ASP A 491 -11.52 29.00 -7.17
CA ASP A 491 -12.33 29.27 -5.98
C ASP A 491 -13.08 27.99 -5.56
N GLY A 492 -13.25 27.76 -4.25
CA GLY A 492 -13.99 26.61 -3.72
C GLY A 492 -13.12 25.39 -3.43
N ASN A 493 -13.39 24.27 -4.11
CA ASN A 493 -12.74 22.98 -3.89
C ASN A 493 -11.88 22.55 -5.10
N ASN A 494 -11.01 21.56 -4.90
CA ASN A 494 -10.24 20.97 -5.99
C ASN A 494 -11.15 20.18 -6.97
N TRP A 495 -10.62 19.90 -8.17
CA TRP A 495 -11.41 19.54 -9.34
C TRP A 495 -12.24 18.25 -9.21
N CYS A 496 -11.73 17.26 -8.46
CA CYS A 496 -12.37 15.95 -8.30
C CYS A 496 -13.14 15.79 -6.98
N SER A 497 -13.37 16.89 -6.26
CA SER A 497 -14.19 16.89 -5.05
C SER A 497 -15.59 16.30 -5.29
N PRO A 498 -16.19 15.60 -4.31
CA PRO A 498 -15.88 15.62 -2.87
C PRO A 498 -14.75 14.67 -2.41
N TYR A 499 -14.41 14.72 -1.11
CA TYR A 499 -13.51 13.75 -0.48
C TYR A 499 -14.04 12.32 -0.64
N ILE A 500 -13.16 11.41 -1.04
CA ILE A 500 -13.50 10.00 -1.21
C ILE A 500 -13.31 9.26 0.12
N GLY A 501 -14.41 8.86 0.74
CA GLY A 501 -14.39 8.04 1.96
C GLY A 501 -13.96 6.59 1.69
N TRP A 502 -13.42 5.93 2.71
CA TRP A 502 -12.94 4.54 2.63
C TRP A 502 -14.03 3.56 2.16
N GLN A 503 -15.29 3.85 2.44
CA GLN A 503 -16.45 3.06 2.01
C GLN A 503 -16.54 2.99 0.49
N LYS A 504 -16.35 4.13 -0.19
CA LYS A 504 -16.39 4.21 -1.65
C LYS A 504 -15.19 3.49 -2.28
N VAL A 505 -14.01 3.59 -1.65
CA VAL A 505 -12.82 2.84 -2.05
C VAL A 505 -13.07 1.33 -1.92
N TYR A 506 -13.62 0.89 -0.80
CA TYR A 506 -13.88 -0.52 -0.52
C TYR A 506 -14.91 -1.12 -1.50
N ASP A 507 -15.98 -0.40 -1.81
CA ASP A 507 -17.05 -0.86 -2.70
C ASP A 507 -16.71 -0.72 -4.20
N ASN A 508 -15.55 -0.14 -4.54
CA ASN A 508 -15.09 0.00 -5.93
C ASN A 508 -14.74 -1.36 -6.56
N SER A 509 -15.73 -2.02 -7.14
CA SER A 509 -15.62 -3.36 -7.72
C SER A 509 -15.00 -3.34 -9.11
N LEU A 510 -13.78 -3.87 -9.23
CA LEU A 510 -13.07 -4.05 -10.51
C LEU A 510 -13.85 -4.94 -11.48
N LYS A 511 -14.56 -5.96 -10.95
CA LYS A 511 -15.46 -6.80 -11.73
C LYS A 511 -16.60 -6.00 -12.37
N SER A 512 -17.16 -5.04 -11.64
CA SER A 512 -18.24 -4.19 -12.16
C SER A 512 -17.72 -3.25 -13.26
N ILE A 513 -16.47 -2.78 -13.14
CA ILE A 513 -15.81 -1.92 -14.13
C ILE A 513 -15.49 -2.69 -15.42
N ALA A 514 -14.91 -3.88 -15.30
CA ALA A 514 -14.42 -4.66 -16.45
C ALA A 514 -15.44 -5.63 -17.06
N GLY A 515 -16.49 -6.00 -16.32
CA GLY A 515 -17.48 -7.00 -16.75
C GLY A 515 -16.81 -8.35 -17.06
N ASP A 516 -17.14 -8.92 -18.23
CA ASP A 516 -16.61 -10.22 -18.68
C ASP A 516 -15.08 -10.20 -18.92
N TYR A 517 -14.47 -9.01 -18.99
CA TYR A 517 -13.04 -8.82 -19.20
C TYR A 517 -12.25 -8.70 -17.89
N GLU A 518 -12.80 -9.10 -16.74
CA GLU A 518 -12.11 -9.06 -15.44
C GLU A 518 -10.71 -9.72 -15.47
N HIS A 519 -10.52 -10.75 -16.29
CA HIS A 519 -9.24 -11.44 -16.48
C HIS A 519 -8.12 -10.58 -17.12
N HIS A 520 -8.47 -9.45 -17.75
CA HIS A 520 -7.51 -8.45 -18.24
C HIS A 520 -7.16 -7.39 -17.19
N VAL A 521 -7.85 -7.36 -16.04
CA VAL A 521 -7.57 -6.42 -14.96
C VAL A 521 -6.42 -6.94 -14.12
N LEU A 522 -5.29 -6.25 -14.14
CA LEU A 522 -4.13 -6.61 -13.31
C LEU A 522 -4.37 -6.31 -11.84
N GLY A 523 -5.17 -5.28 -11.58
CA GLY A 523 -5.58 -4.81 -10.26
C GLY A 523 -5.87 -3.31 -10.29
N ALA A 524 -5.62 -2.62 -9.17
CA ALA A 524 -5.89 -1.20 -9.05
C ALA A 524 -4.83 -0.48 -8.23
N GLU A 525 -4.91 0.85 -8.27
CA GLU A 525 -3.99 1.74 -7.60
C GLU A 525 -4.70 3.00 -7.10
N GLY A 526 -4.50 3.29 -5.82
CA GLY A 526 -4.94 4.54 -5.19
C GLY A 526 -3.89 5.62 -5.45
N ALA A 527 -4.32 6.76 -5.99
CA ALA A 527 -3.43 7.82 -6.40
C ALA A 527 -3.41 8.98 -5.41
N ILE A 528 -2.22 9.44 -5.04
CA ILE A 528 -2.00 10.76 -4.46
C ILE A 528 -1.23 11.60 -5.47
N TRP A 529 -1.97 12.53 -6.08
CA TRP A 529 -1.42 13.70 -6.73
C TRP A 529 -1.12 14.77 -5.68
N SER A 530 0.01 15.48 -5.85
CA SER A 530 0.64 16.19 -4.74
C SER A 530 0.59 17.71 -4.88
N GLU A 531 -0.35 18.27 -5.64
CA GLU A 531 -0.54 19.73 -5.74
C GLU A 531 -0.84 20.35 -4.37
N GLN A 532 -1.49 19.60 -3.49
CA GLN A 532 -1.93 20.06 -2.16
C GLN A 532 -1.57 19.10 -1.02
N ILE A 533 -0.69 18.13 -1.27
CA ILE A 533 -0.27 17.13 -0.30
C ILE A 533 1.26 17.14 -0.23
N ASP A 534 1.78 17.08 0.98
CA ASP A 534 3.20 16.99 1.31
C ASP A 534 3.44 15.91 2.37
N GLU A 535 4.69 15.74 2.81
CA GLU A 535 5.04 14.68 3.77
C GLU A 535 4.34 14.78 5.14
N HIS A 536 3.78 15.95 5.48
CA HIS A 536 3.10 16.20 6.75
C HIS A 536 1.63 15.83 6.73
N THR A 537 1.03 15.79 5.54
CA THR A 537 -0.37 15.43 5.33
C THR A 537 -0.54 14.04 4.69
N LEU A 538 0.54 13.49 4.12
CA LEU A 538 0.57 12.21 3.42
C LEU A 538 -0.16 11.06 4.14
N ASP A 539 0.17 10.84 5.41
CA ASP A 539 -0.31 9.67 6.13
C ASP A 539 -1.83 9.68 6.29
N ASN A 540 -2.42 10.85 6.56
CA ASN A 540 -3.87 10.96 6.72
C ASN A 540 -4.61 10.89 5.38
N ARG A 541 -3.91 11.14 4.27
CA ARG A 541 -4.48 11.00 2.92
C ARG A 541 -4.49 9.55 2.48
N PHE A 542 -3.40 8.80 2.68
CA PHE A 542 -3.41 7.38 2.35
C PHE A 542 -4.22 6.55 3.34
N TRP A 543 -4.00 6.72 4.64
CA TRP A 543 -4.43 5.74 5.64
C TRP A 543 -5.64 6.26 6.42
N PRO A 544 -6.70 5.44 6.60
CA PRO A 544 -6.82 4.01 6.28
C PRO A 544 -7.50 3.70 4.92
N ARG A 545 -7.71 4.69 4.05
CA ARG A 545 -8.37 4.47 2.73
C ARG A 545 -7.62 3.47 1.85
N ALA A 546 -6.30 3.51 1.85
CA ALA A 546 -5.45 2.54 1.16
C ALA A 546 -5.58 1.12 1.74
N SER A 547 -5.92 0.97 3.03
CA SER A 547 -6.25 -0.35 3.61
C SER A 547 -7.55 -0.91 3.02
N ALA A 548 -8.55 -0.05 2.75
CA ALA A 548 -9.78 -0.45 2.05
C ALA A 548 -9.49 -0.98 0.64
N LEU A 549 -8.64 -0.26 -0.11
CA LEU A 549 -8.16 -0.71 -1.42
C LEU A 549 -7.43 -2.06 -1.31
N ALA A 550 -6.57 -2.21 -0.31
CA ALA A 550 -5.78 -3.42 -0.13
C ALA A 550 -6.65 -4.68 0.04
N GLU A 551 -7.75 -4.61 0.79
CA GLU A 551 -8.66 -5.76 0.92
C GLU A 551 -9.51 -5.99 -0.33
N ARG A 552 -9.97 -4.93 -1.00
CA ARG A 552 -10.61 -5.05 -2.31
C ARG A 552 -9.71 -5.79 -3.30
N LEU A 553 -8.39 -5.54 -3.27
CA LEU A 553 -7.46 -6.15 -4.21
C LEU A 553 -6.89 -7.51 -3.77
N TRP A 554 -6.82 -7.75 -2.46
CA TRP A 554 -6.37 -9.03 -1.93
C TRP A 554 -7.48 -10.07 -2.00
N SER A 555 -8.68 -9.73 -1.56
CA SER A 555 -9.76 -10.71 -1.31
C SER A 555 -10.96 -10.57 -2.23
N ASN A 556 -11.10 -9.40 -2.87
CA ASN A 556 -12.25 -9.01 -3.69
C ASN A 556 -13.61 -9.44 -3.09
N PRO A 557 -13.93 -9.01 -1.86
CA PRO A 557 -15.11 -9.48 -1.15
C PRO A 557 -16.40 -9.12 -1.90
N ALA A 558 -17.36 -10.05 -1.92
CA ALA A 558 -18.68 -9.82 -2.49
C ALA A 558 -19.57 -8.96 -1.58
N GLU A 559 -19.26 -8.96 -0.28
CA GLU A 559 -19.91 -8.11 0.71
C GLU A 559 -19.43 -6.66 0.60
N GLY A 560 -20.30 -5.71 0.98
CA GLY A 560 -19.97 -4.29 1.01
C GLY A 560 -19.12 -3.89 2.21
N TRP A 561 -18.76 -2.61 2.27
CA TRP A 561 -17.90 -2.05 3.32
C TRP A 561 -18.41 -2.27 4.75
N ARG A 562 -19.73 -2.36 4.95
CA ARG A 562 -20.33 -2.51 6.29
C ARG A 562 -19.84 -3.76 7.02
N GLN A 563 -19.63 -4.85 6.28
CA GLN A 563 -19.14 -6.12 6.83
C GLN A 563 -17.64 -6.05 7.21
N ALA A 564 -16.93 -5.02 6.77
CA ALA A 564 -15.52 -4.80 7.02
C ALA A 564 -15.23 -3.72 8.08
N GLU A 565 -16.24 -2.91 8.43
CA GLU A 565 -16.12 -1.74 9.30
C GLU A 565 -15.42 -2.06 10.64
N SER A 566 -15.88 -3.09 11.35
CA SER A 566 -15.33 -3.48 12.65
C SER A 566 -13.83 -3.82 12.57
N ARG A 567 -13.43 -4.56 11.52
CA ARG A 567 -12.03 -4.95 11.31
C ARG A 567 -11.19 -3.75 10.89
N LEU A 568 -11.70 -2.87 10.03
CA LEU A 568 -10.97 -1.69 9.59
C LEU A 568 -10.74 -0.69 10.75
N LEU A 569 -11.74 -0.49 11.62
CA LEU A 569 -11.60 0.37 12.80
C LEU A 569 -10.45 -0.11 13.71
N LEU A 570 -10.35 -1.42 13.93
CA LEU A 570 -9.25 -1.99 14.72
C LEU A 570 -7.92 -1.93 13.95
N HIS A 571 -7.93 -2.23 12.65
CA HIS A 571 -6.74 -2.15 11.82
C HIS A 571 -6.18 -0.72 11.74
N ARG A 572 -7.03 0.31 11.72
CA ARG A 572 -6.60 1.71 11.80
C ARG A 572 -5.78 1.97 13.08
N GLN A 573 -6.15 1.38 14.21
CA GLN A 573 -5.34 1.48 15.43
C GLN A 573 -3.96 0.82 15.24
N ARG A 574 -3.91 -0.35 14.60
CA ARG A 574 -2.62 -1.00 14.26
C ARG A 574 -1.72 -0.11 13.39
N LEU A 575 -2.30 0.64 12.43
CA LEU A 575 -1.53 1.61 11.64
C LEU A 575 -0.94 2.71 12.54
N VAL A 576 -1.73 3.26 13.46
CA VAL A 576 -1.28 4.28 14.42
C VAL A 576 -0.19 3.74 15.35
N ASP A 577 -0.35 2.52 15.87
CA ASP A 577 0.62 1.86 16.74
C ASP A 577 1.97 1.67 16.00
N ASN A 578 1.91 1.40 14.69
CA ASN A 578 3.09 1.30 13.82
C ASN A 578 3.60 2.66 13.30
N GLY A 579 3.18 3.77 13.92
CA GLY A 579 3.72 5.10 13.67
C GLY A 579 3.19 5.80 12.42
N LEU A 580 2.09 5.31 11.83
CA LEU A 580 1.41 6.01 10.72
C LEU A 580 0.37 7.00 11.26
N GLY A 581 0.38 8.22 10.72
CA GLY A 581 -0.61 9.27 11.01
C GLY A 581 -1.97 9.01 10.34
N ALA A 582 -2.56 7.82 10.53
CA ALA A 582 -3.80 7.43 9.88
C ALA A 582 -5.00 8.30 10.33
N GLU A 583 -5.85 8.67 9.38
CA GLU A 583 -7.08 9.44 9.64
C GLU A 583 -7.99 8.72 10.63
N ALA A 584 -8.64 9.48 11.51
CA ALA A 584 -9.68 8.93 12.40
C ALA A 584 -10.99 8.76 11.60
N MET A 585 -11.52 7.54 11.55
CA MET A 585 -12.74 7.26 10.79
C MET A 585 -14.03 7.55 11.57
N GLN A 586 -14.00 7.32 12.89
CA GLN A 586 -15.14 7.43 13.81
C GLN A 586 -14.65 7.82 15.21
N PRO A 587 -15.54 8.28 16.11
CA PRO A 587 -15.22 8.37 17.53
C PRO A 587 -14.70 7.01 18.05
N GLN A 588 -13.64 7.03 18.84
CA GLN A 588 -13.08 5.81 19.45
C GLN A 588 -14.12 5.05 20.30
N TRP A 589 -15.15 5.74 20.78
CA TRP A 589 -16.29 5.12 21.44
C TRP A 589 -16.99 4.08 20.54
N CYS A 590 -17.12 4.30 19.23
CA CYS A 590 -17.72 3.33 18.30
C CYS A 590 -16.88 2.05 18.17
N LEU A 591 -15.55 2.18 18.17
CA LEU A 591 -14.64 1.02 18.23
C LEU A 591 -14.84 0.24 19.53
N GLN A 592 -15.09 0.93 20.65
CA GLN A 592 -15.30 0.32 21.96
C GLN A 592 -16.74 -0.19 22.21
N ASN A 593 -17.72 0.18 21.38
CA ASN A 593 -19.13 -0.18 21.55
C ASN A 593 -19.68 -0.60 20.18
N GLU A 594 -19.37 -1.84 19.81
CA GLU A 594 -19.74 -2.36 18.49
C GLU A 594 -21.25 -2.28 18.26
N HIS A 595 -21.65 -1.93 17.02
CA HIS A 595 -23.03 -1.78 16.59
C HIS A 595 -23.78 -0.53 17.13
N GLU A 596 -23.21 0.22 18.07
CA GLU A 596 -23.85 1.41 18.67
C GLU A 596 -23.68 2.71 17.85
N CYS A 597 -23.01 2.64 16.68
CA CYS A 597 -22.85 3.76 15.75
C CYS A 597 -23.42 3.46 14.35
N PRO A 598 -24.71 3.07 14.22
CA PRO A 598 -25.29 2.73 12.93
C PRO A 598 -25.50 3.98 12.06
N ILE A 599 -25.18 3.87 10.77
CA ILE A 599 -25.44 4.95 9.79
C ILE A 599 -26.94 5.21 9.62
N ASP A 600 -27.74 4.15 9.63
CA ASP A 600 -29.17 4.21 9.27
C ASP A 600 -30.03 4.89 10.36
N ALA A 601 -29.46 5.14 11.55
CA ALA A 601 -30.11 5.93 12.58
C ALA A 601 -30.24 7.42 12.20
N TYR A 602 -29.42 7.91 11.28
CA TYR A 602 -29.49 9.28 10.76
C TYR A 602 -30.60 9.42 9.70
N ASP A 603 -30.75 8.45 8.80
CA ASP A 603 -31.76 8.45 7.73
C ASP A 603 -33.19 8.18 8.24
N ALA A 604 -33.34 7.64 9.45
CA ALA A 604 -34.64 7.47 10.09
C ALA A 604 -35.24 8.78 10.66
N GLN A 605 -34.51 9.91 10.59
CA GLN A 605 -34.93 11.20 11.12
C GLN A 605 -35.01 12.33 10.08
N VAL A 606 -34.86 12.04 8.77
CA VAL A 606 -34.99 13.03 7.68
C VAL A 606 -36.18 12.73 6.79
#